data_AF-A0A3E0Q979-F1
#
_entry.id   AF-A0A3E0Q979-F1
#
_cell.length_a   1.000
_cell.length_b   1.000
_cell.length_c   1.000
_cell.angle_alpha   90.00
_cell.angle_beta   90.00
_cell.angle_gamma   90.00
#
_symmetry.space_group_name_H-M   'P 1'
#
loop_
_entity.id
_entity.type
_entity.pdbx_description
1 polymer ?
#
loop_
_entity_poly.entity_id
_entity_poly.type
_entity_poly.pdbx_seq_one_letter_code
_entity_poly.pdbx_strand_id
1 'polypeptide(L)'
;MAATECDRFLQLSPTQQAAIEHLLAGKSDRETGEAVGVHRTTVTDWRRHHPAFRAELNARRAEIRDVATERLLKLVSKAVEALEAELDGGRNRFAAAMHILKAAGLTELPKGGATEAEDELNYRIAAQAASVRRRREDKLPIAERAMAELCGPTPEQMLADRAEAEQVVRAALSERFGDADDDSQG
;
A
#
# COMPACT_ATOMS: atom_id res chain seq x y z
N MET A 1 -23.10 4.87 41.93
CA MET A 1 -21.70 4.67 41.52
C MET A 1 -21.56 5.22 40.12
N ALA A 2 -20.86 6.35 39.95
CA ALA A 2 -20.71 7.00 38.65
C ALA A 2 -19.70 6.21 37.81
N ALA A 3 -20.19 5.48 36.80
CA ALA A 3 -19.34 4.91 35.77
C ALA A 3 -18.55 6.05 35.12
N THR A 4 -17.23 6.01 35.25
CA THR A 4 -16.31 7.02 34.74
C THR A 4 -16.44 7.12 33.23
N GLU A 5 -16.39 8.33 32.68
CA GLU A 5 -16.55 8.67 31.26
C GLU A 5 -15.70 7.81 30.29
N CYS A 6 -14.60 7.23 30.78
CA CYS A 6 -13.76 6.27 30.05
C CYS A 6 -14.43 4.92 29.74
N ASP A 7 -15.35 4.44 30.58
CA ASP A 7 -15.99 3.12 30.41
C ASP A 7 -16.81 3.04 29.12
N ARG A 8 -17.41 4.17 28.71
CA ARG A 8 -18.15 4.28 27.44
C ARG A 8 -17.28 4.02 26.20
N PHE A 9 -15.98 4.30 26.26
CA PHE A 9 -15.07 4.07 25.13
C PHE A 9 -14.49 2.64 25.10
N LEU A 10 -14.61 1.90 26.20
CA LEU A 10 -14.16 0.52 26.36
C LEU A 10 -15.28 -0.50 26.08
N GLN A 11 -16.53 -0.06 26.06
CA GLN A 11 -17.72 -0.88 25.80
C GLN A 11 -18.24 -0.67 24.37
N LEU A 12 -18.82 -1.71 23.77
CA LEU A 12 -19.50 -1.61 22.47
C LEU A 12 -21.01 -1.56 22.65
N SER A 13 -21.64 -0.59 21.99
CA SER A 13 -23.10 -0.56 21.89
C SER A 13 -23.61 -1.65 20.92
N PRO A 14 -24.86 -2.11 21.06
CA PRO A 14 -25.47 -3.07 20.12
C PRO A 14 -25.40 -2.60 18.65
N THR A 15 -25.59 -1.30 18.40
CA THR A 15 -25.48 -0.71 17.06
C THR A 15 -24.06 -0.79 16.50
N GLN A 16 -23.04 -0.56 17.33
CA GLN A 16 -21.65 -0.71 16.94
C GLN A 16 -21.30 -2.17 16.64
N GLN A 17 -21.85 -3.11 17.41
CA GLN A 17 -21.67 -4.54 17.16
C GLN A 17 -22.24 -4.95 15.79
N ALA A 18 -23.46 -4.51 15.47
CA ALA A 18 -24.09 -4.75 14.16
C ALA A 18 -23.28 -4.09 13.02
N ALA A 19 -22.71 -2.90 13.26
CA ALA A 19 -21.86 -2.24 12.27
C ALA A 19 -20.57 -3.03 11.98
N ILE A 20 -19.96 -3.64 13.01
CA ILE A 20 -18.78 -4.50 12.84
C ILE A 20 -19.11 -5.70 11.94
N GLU A 21 -20.27 -6.34 12.10
CA GLU A 21 -20.69 -7.47 11.26
C GLU A 21 -20.81 -7.08 9.79
N HIS A 22 -21.39 -5.91 9.50
CA HIS A 22 -21.48 -5.38 8.13
C HIS A 22 -20.11 -5.05 7.52
N LEU A 23 -19.19 -4.48 8.31
CA LEU A 23 -17.82 -4.20 7.85
C LEU A 23 -17.02 -5.48 7.59
N LEU A 24 -17.23 -6.54 8.37
CA LEU A 24 -16.61 -7.84 8.14
C LEU A 24 -17.15 -8.54 6.90
N ALA A 25 -18.43 -8.30 6.57
CA ALA A 25 -19.03 -8.73 5.31
C ALA A 25 -18.54 -7.94 4.09
N GLY A 26 -17.65 -6.95 4.26
CA GLY A 26 -17.05 -6.18 3.17
C GLY A 26 -17.87 -4.98 2.71
N LYS A 27 -18.93 -4.60 3.44
CA LYS A 27 -19.72 -3.40 3.11
C LYS A 27 -18.91 -2.12 3.32
N SER A 28 -19.23 -1.10 2.54
CA SER A 28 -18.67 0.25 2.73
C SER A 28 -19.19 0.93 4.00
N ASP A 29 -18.51 1.98 4.46
CA ASP A 29 -18.95 2.78 5.62
C ASP A 29 -20.34 3.40 5.39
N ARG A 30 -20.66 3.74 4.13
CA ARG A 30 -21.96 4.27 3.73
C ARG A 30 -23.06 3.22 3.90
N GLU A 31 -22.89 2.05 3.29
CA GLU A 31 -23.85 0.95 3.36
C GLU A 31 -24.02 0.42 4.80
N THR A 32 -22.93 0.42 5.57
CA THR A 32 -22.96 0.05 6.98
C THR A 32 -23.78 1.04 7.79
N GLY A 33 -23.56 2.35 7.58
CA GLY A 33 -24.32 3.40 8.24
C GLY A 33 -25.81 3.31 7.94
N GLU A 34 -26.16 3.16 6.66
CA GLU A 34 -27.54 2.95 6.21
C GLU A 34 -28.17 1.72 6.87
N ALA A 35 -27.45 0.60 6.96
CA ALA A 35 -27.96 -0.63 7.54
C ALA A 35 -28.21 -0.57 9.05
N VAL A 36 -27.41 0.20 9.80
CA VAL A 36 -27.54 0.33 11.26
C VAL A 36 -28.25 1.62 11.70
N GLY A 37 -28.71 2.43 10.75
CA GLY A 37 -29.48 3.65 11.01
C GLY A 37 -28.63 4.84 11.50
N VAL A 38 -27.35 4.92 11.13
CA VAL A 38 -26.46 6.04 11.47
C VAL A 38 -25.84 6.69 10.24
N HIS A 39 -25.36 7.92 10.37
CA HIS A 39 -24.66 8.58 9.28
C HIS A 39 -23.30 7.92 9.01
N ARG A 40 -22.87 7.84 7.74
CA ARG A 40 -21.58 7.23 7.34
C ARG A 40 -20.37 7.77 8.11
N THR A 41 -20.39 9.07 8.46
CA THR A 41 -19.29 9.72 9.18
C THR A 41 -19.15 9.17 10.60
N THR A 42 -20.24 8.74 11.22
CA THR A 42 -20.23 8.09 12.54
C THR A 42 -19.51 6.74 12.47
N VAL A 43 -19.76 5.95 11.42
CA VAL A 43 -19.04 4.68 11.20
C VAL A 43 -17.55 4.93 10.97
N THR A 44 -17.22 5.93 10.13
CA THR A 44 -15.83 6.32 9.90
C THR A 44 -15.15 6.81 11.19
N ASP A 45 -15.85 7.56 12.03
CA ASP A 45 -15.35 8.04 13.32
C ASP A 45 -15.07 6.89 14.29
N TRP A 46 -16.00 5.94 14.42
CA TRP A 46 -15.78 4.73 15.22
C TRP A 46 -14.55 3.94 14.77
N ARG A 47 -14.38 3.76 13.46
CA ARG A 47 -13.21 3.06 12.88
C ARG A 47 -11.89 3.76 13.14
N ARG A 48 -11.88 5.09 13.29
CA ARG A 48 -10.65 5.87 13.46
C ARG A 48 -10.32 6.12 14.93
N HIS A 49 -11.34 6.44 15.73
CA HIS A 49 -11.16 7.04 17.04
C HIS A 49 -11.71 6.20 18.20
N HIS A 50 -12.66 5.28 17.97
CA HIS A 50 -13.23 4.48 19.06
C HIS A 50 -12.38 3.24 19.36
N PRO A 51 -11.73 3.15 20.54
CA PRO A 51 -10.75 2.11 20.80
C PRO A 51 -11.36 0.71 20.86
N ALA A 52 -12.49 0.51 21.58
CA ALA A 52 -13.16 -0.79 21.63
C ALA A 52 -13.61 -1.28 20.24
N PHE A 53 -14.16 -0.39 19.41
CA PHE A 53 -14.60 -0.71 18.05
C PHE A 53 -13.45 -1.20 17.18
N ARG A 54 -12.31 -0.50 17.24
CA ARG A 54 -11.10 -0.86 16.51
C ARG A 54 -10.52 -2.19 16.99
N ALA A 55 -10.47 -2.40 18.30
CA ALA A 55 -9.95 -3.63 18.88
C ALA A 55 -10.76 -4.85 18.43
N GLU A 56 -12.09 -4.80 18.58
CA GLU A 56 -12.98 -5.89 18.20
C GLU A 56 -12.95 -6.15 16.68
N LEU A 57 -13.02 -5.11 15.85
CA LEU A 57 -12.94 -5.27 14.40
C LEU A 57 -11.61 -5.89 13.96
N ASN A 58 -10.50 -5.53 14.60
CA ASN A 58 -9.20 -6.10 14.31
C ASN A 58 -9.08 -7.55 14.80
N ALA A 59 -9.63 -7.87 15.98
CA ALA A 59 -9.66 -9.23 16.51
C ALA A 59 -10.41 -10.17 15.55
N ARG A 60 -11.62 -9.81 15.14
CA ARG A 60 -12.40 -10.62 14.18
C ARG A 60 -11.73 -10.73 12.80
N ARG A 61 -11.05 -9.67 12.34
CA ARG A 61 -10.23 -9.75 11.12
C ARG A 61 -9.01 -10.65 11.26
N ALA A 62 -8.41 -10.72 12.45
CA ALA A 62 -7.33 -11.66 12.72
C ALA A 62 -7.84 -13.09 12.62
N GLU A 63 -8.96 -13.42 13.26
CA GLU A 63 -9.57 -14.76 13.17
C GLU A 63 -9.83 -15.20 11.72
N ILE A 64 -10.41 -14.32 10.89
CA ILE A 64 -10.63 -14.60 9.46
C ILE A 64 -9.31 -14.85 8.73
N ARG A 65 -8.28 -14.04 9.01
CA ARG A 65 -6.95 -14.21 8.41
C ARG A 65 -6.28 -15.50 8.90
N ASP A 66 -6.46 -15.89 10.15
CA ASP A 66 -5.86 -17.09 10.71
C ASP A 66 -6.43 -18.33 10.02
N VAL A 67 -7.75 -18.38 9.78
CA VAL A 67 -8.38 -19.46 9.01
C VAL A 67 -7.86 -19.51 7.57
N ALA A 68 -7.71 -18.35 6.92
CA ALA A 68 -7.16 -18.29 5.57
C ALA A 68 -5.68 -18.73 5.54
N THR A 69 -4.91 -18.35 6.57
CA THR A 69 -3.50 -18.73 6.72
C THR A 69 -3.36 -20.22 6.94
N GLU A 70 -4.19 -20.83 7.78
CA GLU A 70 -4.21 -22.28 7.99
C GLU A 70 -4.51 -23.04 6.69
N ARG A 71 -5.47 -22.55 5.89
CA ARG A 71 -5.76 -23.12 4.56
C ARG A 71 -4.57 -23.01 3.63
N LEU A 72 -3.88 -21.87 3.62
CA LEU A 72 -2.67 -21.68 2.82
C LEU A 72 -1.54 -22.62 3.26
N LEU A 73 -1.31 -22.76 4.58
CA LEU A 73 -0.30 -23.67 5.12
C LEU A 73 -0.58 -25.13 4.74
N LYS A 74 -1.86 -25.56 4.76
CA LYS A 74 -2.25 -26.89 4.26
C LYS A 74 -1.93 -27.09 2.78
N LEU A 75 -2.07 -26.06 1.94
CA LEU A 75 -1.68 -26.14 0.53
C LEU A 75 -0.16 -26.22 0.37
N VAL A 76 0.60 -25.52 1.20
CA VAL A 76 2.06 -25.65 1.24
C VAL A 76 2.47 -27.09 1.57
N SER A 77 1.87 -27.72 2.58
CA SER A 77 2.13 -29.14 2.89
C SER A 77 1.86 -30.05 1.68
N LYS A 78 0.73 -29.87 0.98
CA LYS A 78 0.43 -30.64 -0.24
C LYS A 78 1.44 -30.40 -1.36
N ALA A 79 1.94 -29.17 -1.50
CA ALA A 79 2.97 -28.87 -2.48
C ALA A 79 4.29 -29.58 -2.15
N VAL A 80 4.64 -29.69 -0.87
CA VAL A 80 5.81 -30.46 -0.41
C VAL A 80 5.63 -31.96 -0.69
N GLU A 81 4.48 -32.55 -0.37
CA GLU A 81 4.19 -33.96 -0.68
C GLU A 81 4.28 -34.26 -2.19
N ALA A 82 3.77 -33.34 -3.04
CA ALA A 82 3.87 -33.49 -4.49
C ALA A 82 5.34 -33.43 -4.97
N LEU A 83 6.16 -32.58 -4.34
CA LEU A 83 7.59 -32.52 -4.61
C LEU A 83 8.32 -33.80 -4.17
N GLU A 84 7.98 -34.37 -3.00
CA GLU A 84 8.52 -35.65 -2.53
C GLU A 84 8.19 -36.80 -3.51
N ALA A 85 6.92 -36.91 -3.92
CA ALA A 85 6.50 -37.93 -4.88
C ALA A 85 7.22 -37.78 -6.25
N GLU A 86 7.43 -36.53 -6.70
CA GLU A 86 8.18 -36.26 -7.93
C GLU A 86 9.67 -36.63 -7.78
N LEU A 87 10.26 -36.51 -6.58
CA LEU A 87 11.63 -36.94 -6.32
C LEU A 87 11.79 -38.47 -6.32
N ASP A 88 10.83 -39.20 -5.76
CA ASP A 88 10.92 -40.65 -5.57
C ASP A 88 10.78 -41.46 -6.87
N GLY A 89 10.17 -40.88 -7.91
CA GLY A 89 9.99 -41.59 -9.18
C GLY A 89 9.47 -40.77 -10.35
N GLY A 90 9.38 -39.45 -10.19
CA GLY A 90 8.80 -38.55 -11.18
C GLY A 90 9.67 -38.37 -12.44
N ARG A 91 9.01 -38.04 -13.55
CA ARG A 91 9.69 -37.76 -14.84
C ARG A 91 10.52 -36.48 -14.78
N ASN A 92 10.11 -35.53 -13.95
CA ASN A 92 10.75 -34.23 -13.73
C ASN A 92 11.56 -34.19 -12.42
N ARG A 93 11.93 -35.34 -11.83
CA ARG A 93 12.68 -35.44 -10.57
C ARG A 93 13.88 -34.50 -10.44
N PHE A 94 14.64 -34.31 -11.53
CA PHE A 94 15.80 -33.42 -11.54
C PHE A 94 15.40 -31.94 -11.40
N ALA A 95 14.33 -31.53 -12.08
CA ALA A 95 13.80 -30.17 -11.96
C ALA A 95 13.20 -29.92 -10.58
N ALA A 96 12.45 -30.90 -10.02
CA ALA A 96 11.93 -30.84 -8.66
C ALA A 96 13.06 -30.69 -7.62
N ALA A 97 14.11 -31.52 -7.71
CA ALA A 97 15.30 -31.42 -6.86
C ALA A 97 15.95 -30.03 -6.96
N MET A 98 16.12 -29.51 -8.17
CA MET A 98 16.71 -28.18 -8.38
C MET A 98 15.85 -27.04 -7.81
N HIS A 99 14.53 -27.14 -7.93
CA HIS A 99 13.61 -26.17 -7.33
C HIS A 99 13.67 -26.19 -5.80
N ILE A 100 13.72 -27.37 -5.18
CA ILE A 100 13.87 -27.51 -3.73
C ILE A 100 15.20 -26.91 -3.26
N LEU A 101 16.31 -27.24 -3.93
CA LEU A 101 17.62 -26.71 -3.59
C LEU A 101 17.67 -25.18 -3.71
N LYS A 102 17.02 -24.60 -4.72
CA LYS A 102 16.87 -23.13 -4.87
C LYS A 102 16.02 -22.53 -3.76
N ALA A 103 14.85 -23.11 -3.47
CA ALA A 103 13.96 -22.63 -2.43
C ALA A 103 14.58 -22.73 -1.03
N ALA A 104 15.42 -23.74 -0.79
CA ALA A 104 16.20 -23.92 0.42
C ALA A 104 17.46 -23.03 0.48
N GLY A 105 17.79 -22.29 -0.58
CA GLY A 105 18.99 -21.46 -0.65
C GLY A 105 20.30 -22.24 -0.78
N LEU A 106 20.25 -23.52 -1.15
CA LEU A 106 21.41 -24.43 -1.21
C LEU A 106 22.12 -24.44 -2.58
N THR A 107 21.53 -23.82 -3.60
CA THR A 107 22.18 -23.64 -4.92
C THR A 107 22.94 -22.34 -5.07
N GLU A 108 22.73 -21.39 -4.16
CA GLU A 108 23.63 -20.26 -4.04
C GLU A 108 24.82 -20.77 -3.25
N LEU A 109 25.86 -21.23 -3.95
CA LEU A 109 27.19 -21.28 -3.33
C LEU A 109 27.40 -19.89 -2.72
N PRO A 110 27.58 -19.75 -1.40
CA PRO A 110 27.94 -18.45 -0.85
C PRO A 110 29.18 -18.03 -1.63
N LYS A 111 29.12 -16.87 -2.31
CA LYS A 111 30.36 -16.13 -2.57
C LYS A 111 30.99 -16.03 -1.19
N GLY A 112 32.11 -16.73 -0.99
CA GLY A 112 32.69 -16.94 0.34
C GLY A 112 32.61 -15.64 1.11
N GLY A 113 32.02 -15.69 2.32
CA GLY A 113 31.94 -14.52 3.18
C GLY A 113 33.33 -13.91 3.25
N ALA A 114 33.40 -12.59 3.12
CA ALA A 114 34.69 -11.94 2.97
C ALA A 114 35.57 -12.27 4.18
N THR A 115 36.77 -12.79 3.92
CA THR A 115 37.69 -13.26 4.95
C THR A 115 38.33 -12.11 5.72
N GLU A 116 38.06 -10.87 5.32
CA GLU A 116 38.62 -9.65 5.89
C GLU A 116 37.52 -8.79 6.52
N ALA A 117 37.81 -8.24 7.70
CA ALA A 117 36.84 -7.53 8.53
C ALA A 117 36.27 -6.26 7.86
N GLU A 118 37.02 -5.66 6.94
CA GLU A 118 36.62 -4.45 6.20
C GLU A 118 35.47 -4.72 5.23
N ASP A 119 35.49 -5.87 4.56
CA ASP A 119 34.44 -6.26 3.61
C ASP A 119 33.15 -6.68 4.32
N GLU A 120 33.25 -7.36 5.46
CA GLU A 120 32.09 -7.66 6.31
C GLU A 120 31.46 -6.36 6.85
N LEU A 121 32.28 -5.39 7.27
CA LEU A 121 31.79 -4.08 7.71
C LEU A 121 31.09 -3.33 6.56
N ASN A 122 31.67 -3.33 5.36
CA ASN A 122 31.07 -2.70 4.18
C ASN A 122 29.75 -3.38 3.77
N TYR A 123 29.67 -4.70 3.85
CA TYR A 123 28.45 -5.46 3.62
C TYR A 123 27.36 -5.10 4.64
N ARG A 124 27.69 -4.99 5.93
CA ARG A 124 26.75 -4.60 6.98
C ARG A 124 26.29 -3.14 6.84
N ILE A 125 27.18 -2.22 6.48
CA ILE A 125 26.84 -0.82 6.18
C ILE A 125 25.86 -0.76 4.99
N ALA A 126 26.12 -1.52 3.93
CA ALA A 126 25.24 -1.58 2.75
C ALA A 126 23.87 -2.19 3.07
N ALA A 127 23.83 -3.30 3.83
CA ALA A 127 22.59 -3.94 4.26
C ALA A 127 21.76 -3.02 5.16
N GLN A 128 22.41 -2.28 6.05
CA GLN A 128 21.75 -1.33 6.93
C GLN A 128 21.24 -0.10 6.16
N ALA A 129 22.00 0.41 5.19
CA ALA A 129 21.55 1.48 4.28
C ALA A 129 20.33 1.07 3.44
N ALA A 130 20.28 -0.18 2.97
CA ALA A 130 19.12 -0.71 2.24
C ALA A 130 17.85 -0.79 3.09
N SER A 131 17.98 -1.10 4.39
CA SER A 131 16.84 -1.15 5.32
C SER A 131 16.32 0.24 5.72
N VAL A 132 17.21 1.24 5.83
CA VAL A 132 16.86 2.64 6.09
C VAL A 132 16.22 3.30 4.86
N ARG A 133 16.72 2.97 3.66
CA ARG A 133 16.20 3.49 2.39
C ARG A 133 14.73 3.07 2.16
N ARG A 134 14.37 1.80 2.41
CA ARG A 134 12.96 1.35 2.36
C ARG A 134 12.06 2.08 3.35
N ARG A 135 12.53 2.31 4.60
CA ARG A 135 11.75 3.07 5.60
C ARG A 135 11.55 4.55 5.24
N ARG A 136 12.47 5.16 4.49
CA ARG A 136 12.34 6.53 3.96
C ARG A 136 11.45 6.57 2.72
N GLU A 137 11.64 5.66 1.77
CA GLU A 137 10.88 5.59 0.52
C GLU A 137 9.39 5.25 0.76
N ASP A 138 9.05 4.44 1.77
CA ASP A 138 7.63 4.16 2.13
C ASP A 138 6.93 5.33 2.84
N LYS A 139 7.66 6.32 3.38
CA LYS A 139 7.09 7.47 4.10
C LYS A 139 7.11 8.78 3.30
N LEU A 140 7.96 8.89 2.28
CA LEU A 140 8.11 10.09 1.46
C LEU A 140 6.90 10.46 0.56
N PRO A 141 6.14 9.52 -0.06
CA PRO A 141 5.14 9.90 -1.08
C PRO A 141 3.85 10.48 -0.50
N ILE A 142 3.58 10.29 0.80
CA ILE A 142 2.42 10.89 1.47
C ILE A 142 2.75 12.31 1.96
N ALA A 143 3.95 12.54 2.50
CA ALA A 143 4.35 13.85 2.99
C ALA A 143 4.55 14.85 1.83
N GLU A 144 5.11 14.39 0.71
CA GLU A 144 5.39 15.23 -0.46
C GLU A 144 4.10 15.60 -1.22
N ARG A 145 3.14 14.65 -1.36
CA ARG A 145 1.79 14.96 -1.87
C ARG A 145 0.98 15.85 -0.92
N ALA A 146 1.05 15.61 0.40
CA ALA A 146 0.33 16.43 1.37
C ALA A 146 0.88 17.86 1.45
N MET A 147 2.20 18.06 1.30
CA MET A 147 2.79 19.40 1.21
C MET A 147 2.42 20.12 -0.09
N ALA A 148 2.37 19.41 -1.22
CA ALA A 148 1.93 19.97 -2.50
C ALA A 148 0.42 20.31 -2.52
N GLU A 149 -0.41 19.57 -1.77
CA GLU A 149 -1.84 19.87 -1.63
C GLU A 149 -2.13 21.03 -0.65
N LEU A 150 -1.22 21.30 0.31
CA LEU A 150 -1.38 22.36 1.32
C LEU A 150 -0.80 23.71 0.90
N CYS A 151 0.18 23.73 -0.01
CA CYS A 151 0.74 24.96 -0.57
C CYS A 151 0.24 25.11 -2.01
N GLY A 152 -0.73 25.99 -2.25
CA GLY A 152 -1.18 26.33 -3.60
C GLY A 152 -0.02 26.86 -4.47
N PRO A 153 -0.19 26.94 -5.81
CA PRO A 153 0.87 27.34 -6.72
C PRO A 153 1.45 28.69 -6.28
N THR A 154 2.79 28.77 -6.21
CA THR A 154 3.45 30.01 -5.78
C THR A 154 3.18 31.12 -6.81
N PRO A 155 3.22 32.41 -6.43
CA PRO A 155 3.02 33.51 -7.37
C PRO A 155 3.95 33.45 -8.59
N GLU A 156 5.16 32.91 -8.42
CA GLU A 156 6.12 32.63 -9.50
C GLU A 156 5.62 31.56 -10.48
N GLN A 157 5.04 30.47 -9.97
CA GLN A 157 4.45 29.41 -10.78
C GLN A 157 3.19 29.88 -11.52
N MET A 158 2.35 30.70 -10.87
CA MET A 158 1.17 31.28 -11.52
C MET A 158 1.54 32.26 -12.64
N LEU A 159 2.65 33.00 -12.50
CA LEU A 159 3.16 33.90 -13.53
C LEU A 159 3.79 33.13 -14.69
N ALA A 160 4.47 32.01 -14.42
CA ALA A 160 5.01 31.12 -15.43
C ALA A 160 3.89 30.44 -16.26
N ASP A 161 2.89 29.86 -15.60
CA ASP A 161 1.75 29.23 -16.26
C ASP A 161 0.94 30.24 -17.09
N ARG A 162 0.82 31.49 -16.61
CA ARG A 162 0.17 32.57 -17.36
C ARG A 162 0.99 32.99 -18.58
N ALA A 163 2.31 33.07 -18.48
CA ALA A 163 3.18 33.41 -19.60
C ALA A 163 3.16 32.31 -20.67
N GLU A 164 3.16 31.04 -20.27
CA GLU A 164 3.03 29.90 -21.19
C GLU A 164 1.66 29.90 -21.87
N ALA A 165 0.57 30.14 -21.13
CA ALA A 165 -0.76 30.27 -21.72
C ALA A 165 -0.86 31.43 -22.71
N GLU A 166 -0.27 32.59 -22.40
CA GLU A 166 -0.21 33.74 -23.32
C GLU A 166 0.62 33.41 -24.57
N GLN A 167 1.69 32.62 -24.45
CA GLN A 167 2.54 32.21 -25.57
C GLN A 167 1.81 31.21 -26.48
N VAL A 168 1.06 30.26 -25.92
CA VAL A 168 0.23 29.31 -26.66
C VAL A 168 -0.92 30.03 -27.39
N VAL A 169 -1.59 30.97 -26.71
CA VAL A 169 -2.64 31.78 -27.35
C VAL A 169 -2.07 32.65 -28.48
N ARG A 170 -0.89 33.27 -28.28
CA ARG A 170 -0.22 34.06 -29.31
C ARG A 170 0.23 33.21 -30.50
N ALA A 171 0.75 32.00 -30.25
CA ALA A 171 1.10 31.05 -31.31
C ALA A 171 -0.15 30.60 -32.09
N ALA A 172 -1.24 30.28 -31.40
CA ALA A 172 -2.49 29.89 -32.03
C ALA A 172 -3.15 31.04 -32.82
N LEU A 173 -3.01 32.30 -32.37
CA LEU A 173 -3.47 33.47 -33.10
C LEU A 173 -2.59 33.78 -34.32
N SER A 174 -1.28 33.59 -34.21
CA SER A 174 -0.32 33.69 -35.32
C SER A 174 -0.60 32.67 -36.42
N GLU A 175 -0.87 31.40 -36.07
CA GLU A 175 -1.24 30.37 -37.04
C GLU A 175 -2.59 30.61 -37.69
N ARG A 176 -3.53 31.25 -36.97
CA ARG A 176 -4.90 31.48 -37.45
C ARG A 176 -5.07 32.79 -38.23
N PHE A 177 -4.17 33.75 -38.06
CA PHE A 177 -4.20 35.06 -38.71
C PHE A 177 -2.84 35.40 -39.36
N GLY A 178 -2.20 34.41 -39.98
CA GLY A 178 -0.94 34.59 -40.72
C GLY A 178 -1.02 35.67 -41.79
N ASP A 179 0.09 36.43 -41.92
CA ASP A 179 0.35 37.59 -42.77
C ASP A 179 -0.65 37.83 -43.91
N ALA A 180 -1.47 38.87 -43.73
CA ALA A 180 -2.02 39.62 -44.84
C ALA A 180 -0.91 40.52 -45.41
N ASP A 181 0.08 39.90 -46.06
CA ASP A 181 1.01 40.61 -46.92
C ASP A 181 0.27 40.98 -48.22
N ASP A 182 -0.19 42.22 -48.24
CA ASP A 182 0.18 43.20 -49.27
C ASP A 182 0.41 42.64 -50.67
N ASP A 183 -0.69 42.32 -51.37
CA ASP A 183 -0.73 42.31 -52.84
C ASP A 183 -0.53 43.75 -53.35
N SER A 184 0.74 44.19 -53.35
CA SER A 184 1.22 45.32 -54.15
C SER A 184 1.98 44.80 -55.36
N GLN A 185 1.24 44.25 -56.34
CA GLN A 185 1.66 44.27 -57.74
C GLN A 185 0.80 45.29 -58.50
N GLY A 186 1.46 46.37 -58.94
CA GLY A 186 0.89 47.42 -59.79
C GLY A 186 1.80 48.64 -59.86
#